data_AF-A0A2S8BCK9-F1
#
_entry.id   AF-A0A2S8BCK9-F1
#
_cell.length_a   1.000
_cell.length_b   1.000
_cell.length_c   1.000
_cell.angle_alpha   90.00
_cell.angle_beta   90.00
_cell.angle_gamma   90.00
#
_symmetry.space_group_name_H-M   'P 1'
#
loop_
_entity.id
_entity.type
_entity.pdbx_description
1 polymer ?
#
loop_
_entity_poly.entity_id
_entity_poly.type
_entity_poly.pdbx_seq_one_letter_code
_entity_poly.pdbx_strand_id
1 'polypeptide(L)'
;MLGPGCESVLGVDVVTADGQQRYCDPDTHADLYWAARGAGPGFFAVVTAFHLRLHPRPAVCGRGIYSYPVDAADEVFRWTREISPRVDARVELQLIAKRPAPGHPGPSIVVAAPVFADSEAEAQAALAILGSCPAIDQAIDRIPYAPTSLAEWYATASADYPRGHRYAVDNMWTSASAEELLPGLRRILDTMPPPPSHLLMYNWGRRAARRGLFYGLEDEINLRDLGRPRRRWALPRLGGNPDGRDGASGQRHQPVRREPGSAPGPVRHRRKHGPAAAGARRLRPRWPLPPLAGKLG
;
A
#
# COMPACT_ATOMS: atom_id res chain seq x y z
N MET A 1 -0.56 0.58 17.70
CA MET A 1 -0.81 0.23 16.30
C MET A 1 -1.33 -1.19 16.27
N LEU A 2 -2.44 -1.41 15.58
CA LEU A 2 -3.24 -2.64 15.68
C LEU A 2 -2.75 -3.78 14.78
N GLY A 3 -1.73 -3.51 13.95
CA GLY A 3 -1.20 -4.43 12.94
C GLY A 3 -1.82 -4.18 11.56
N PRO A 4 -1.35 -4.90 10.52
CA PRO A 4 -1.97 -4.86 9.19
C PRO A 4 -3.43 -5.31 9.28
N GLY A 5 -4.27 -4.79 8.37
CA GLY A 5 -5.71 -5.06 8.36
C GLY A 5 -6.07 -6.55 8.33
N CYS A 6 -5.21 -7.40 7.75
CA CYS A 6 -5.40 -8.84 7.70
C CYS A 6 -5.38 -9.54 9.08
N GLU A 7 -4.74 -8.95 10.10
CA GLU A 7 -4.79 -9.45 11.48
C GLU A 7 -6.17 -9.26 12.15
N SER A 8 -6.97 -8.32 11.65
CA SER A 8 -8.32 -8.08 12.14
C SER A 8 -9.37 -8.89 11.39
N VAL A 9 -9.00 -9.75 10.43
CA VAL A 9 -9.95 -10.61 9.70
C VAL A 9 -10.28 -11.85 10.54
N LEU A 10 -11.54 -11.95 10.98
CA LEU A 10 -12.10 -13.09 11.71
C LEU A 10 -12.61 -14.18 10.76
N GLY A 11 -13.09 -13.79 9.57
CA GLY A 11 -13.56 -14.70 8.54
C GLY A 11 -13.80 -13.98 7.22
N VAL A 12 -14.03 -14.73 6.15
CA VAL A 12 -14.33 -14.20 4.80
C VAL A 12 -15.41 -15.03 4.13
N ASP A 13 -16.30 -14.37 3.40
CA ASP A 13 -17.15 -15.04 2.40
C ASP A 13 -16.47 -14.93 1.04
N VAL A 14 -16.34 -16.06 0.35
CA VAL A 14 -15.65 -16.15 -0.93
C VAL A 14 -16.49 -16.87 -1.97
N VAL A 15 -16.33 -16.50 -3.24
CA VAL A 15 -16.78 -17.27 -4.39
C VAL A 15 -15.56 -17.90 -5.04
N THR A 16 -15.50 -19.23 -5.10
CA THR A 16 -14.34 -19.93 -5.67
C THR A 16 -14.49 -20.19 -7.16
N ALA A 17 -13.44 -20.72 -7.80
CA ALA A 17 -13.40 -20.93 -9.25
C ALA A 17 -14.50 -21.85 -9.80
N ASP A 18 -15.08 -22.72 -8.97
CA ASP A 18 -16.23 -23.57 -9.30
C ASP A 18 -17.59 -22.85 -9.18
N GLY A 19 -17.59 -21.56 -8.83
CA GLY A 19 -18.78 -20.73 -8.64
C GLY A 19 -19.48 -20.92 -7.30
N GLN A 20 -18.92 -21.71 -6.36
CA GLN A 20 -19.53 -21.93 -5.05
C GLN A 20 -19.19 -20.81 -4.06
N GLN A 21 -20.19 -20.36 -3.31
CA GLN A 21 -20.02 -19.47 -2.16
C GLN A 21 -19.63 -20.27 -0.93
N ARG A 22 -18.56 -19.84 -0.24
CA ARG A 22 -18.04 -20.48 0.96
C ARG A 22 -17.74 -19.43 2.02
N TYR A 23 -18.11 -19.75 3.26
CA TYR A 23 -17.59 -19.05 4.44
C TYR A 23 -16.28 -19.72 4.87
N CYS A 24 -15.29 -18.90 5.21
CA CYS A 24 -13.97 -19.36 5.63
C CYS A 24 -13.52 -18.65 6.91
N ASP A 25 -13.11 -19.42 7.91
CA ASP A 25 -12.60 -18.95 9.20
C ASP A 25 -11.53 -19.94 9.73
N PRO A 26 -11.03 -19.82 10.97
CA PRO A 26 -10.03 -20.76 11.50
C PRO A 26 -10.45 -22.23 11.51
N ASP A 27 -11.74 -22.52 11.58
CA ASP A 27 -12.29 -23.87 11.77
C ASP A 27 -12.97 -24.41 10.49
N THR A 28 -13.30 -23.53 9.54
CA THR A 28 -14.03 -23.82 8.31
C THR A 28 -13.23 -23.34 7.10
N HIS A 29 -12.79 -24.25 6.21
CA HIS A 29 -11.92 -23.90 5.08
C HIS A 29 -10.68 -23.07 5.51
N ALA A 30 -9.99 -23.55 6.54
CA ALA A 30 -8.90 -22.83 7.21
C ALA A 30 -7.74 -22.47 6.27
N ASP A 31 -7.53 -23.24 5.21
CA ASP A 31 -6.56 -22.98 4.15
C ASP A 31 -6.92 -21.75 3.31
N LEU A 32 -8.18 -21.61 2.91
CA LEU A 32 -8.70 -20.41 2.25
C LEU A 32 -8.67 -19.20 3.16
N TYR A 33 -9.07 -19.36 4.43
CA TYR A 33 -9.00 -18.30 5.43
C TYR A 33 -7.55 -17.84 5.67
N TRP A 34 -6.60 -18.76 5.74
CA TRP A 34 -5.18 -18.46 5.85
C TRP A 34 -4.66 -17.68 4.63
N ALA A 35 -5.00 -18.13 3.41
CA ALA A 35 -4.59 -17.47 2.17
C ALA A 35 -5.20 -16.06 2.01
N ALA A 36 -6.46 -15.86 2.40
CA ALA A 36 -7.14 -14.58 2.31
C ALA A 36 -6.46 -13.48 3.15
N ARG A 37 -5.77 -13.86 4.23
CA ARG A 37 -5.06 -12.95 5.14
C ARG A 37 -3.61 -12.70 4.70
N GLY A 38 -3.40 -12.34 3.44
CA GLY A 38 -2.09 -11.88 2.96
C GLY A 38 -1.77 -12.12 1.49
N ALA A 39 -2.50 -13.00 0.78
CA ALA A 39 -2.18 -13.32 -0.61
C ALA A 39 -2.39 -12.15 -1.59
N GLY A 40 -3.16 -11.14 -1.20
CA GLY A 40 -3.42 -9.95 -2.01
C GLY A 40 -3.93 -10.33 -3.40
N PRO A 41 -3.31 -9.83 -4.50
CA PRO A 41 -3.74 -10.15 -5.86
C PRO A 41 -3.49 -11.61 -6.26
N GLY A 42 -2.70 -12.37 -5.49
CA GLY A 42 -2.47 -13.79 -5.68
C GLY A 42 -3.55 -14.69 -5.07
N PHE A 43 -4.56 -14.11 -4.40
CA PHE A 43 -5.67 -14.88 -3.84
C PHE A 43 -6.53 -15.48 -4.97
N PHE A 44 -6.88 -16.76 -4.85
CA PHE A 44 -7.46 -17.58 -5.93
C PHE A 44 -8.98 -17.76 -5.82
N ALA A 45 -9.65 -16.87 -5.08
CA ALA A 45 -11.10 -16.75 -4.99
C ALA A 45 -11.50 -15.27 -4.93
N VAL A 46 -12.78 -14.96 -5.12
CA VAL A 46 -13.31 -13.59 -4.99
C VAL A 46 -13.89 -13.43 -3.60
N VAL A 47 -13.30 -12.56 -2.78
CA VAL A 47 -13.89 -12.20 -1.48
C VAL A 47 -15.11 -11.31 -1.70
N THR A 48 -16.27 -11.73 -1.19
CA THR A 48 -17.52 -10.97 -1.25
C THR A 48 -17.85 -10.28 0.06
N ALA A 49 -17.33 -10.77 1.19
CA ALA A 49 -17.46 -10.11 2.49
C ALA A 49 -16.27 -10.40 3.41
N PHE A 50 -15.94 -9.43 4.27
CA PHE A 50 -14.98 -9.58 5.36
C PHE A 50 -15.69 -9.48 6.71
N HIS A 51 -15.41 -10.43 7.59
CA HIS A 51 -15.84 -10.40 8.99
C HIS A 51 -14.67 -9.89 9.81
N LEU A 52 -14.80 -8.69 10.40
CA LEU A 52 -13.67 -7.96 10.99
C LEU A 52 -13.83 -7.81 12.51
N ARG A 53 -12.71 -7.94 13.23
CA ARG A 53 -12.57 -7.47 14.60
C ARG A 53 -12.55 -5.95 14.62
N LEU A 54 -13.47 -5.36 15.38
CA LEU A 54 -13.50 -3.92 15.60
C LEU A 54 -12.66 -3.53 16.81
N HIS A 55 -12.16 -2.31 16.79
CA HIS A 55 -11.38 -1.73 17.88
C HIS A 55 -12.03 -0.41 18.31
N PRO A 56 -11.95 -0.05 19.60
CA PRO A 56 -12.41 1.26 20.06
C PRO A 56 -11.77 2.38 19.25
N ARG A 57 -12.57 3.40 18.91
CA ARG A 57 -12.06 4.60 18.24
C ARG A 57 -11.16 5.36 19.22
N PRO A 58 -9.93 5.72 18.83
CA PRO A 58 -9.06 6.53 19.70
C PRO A 58 -9.70 7.88 19.99
N ALA A 59 -9.58 8.35 21.23
CA ALA A 59 -10.11 9.64 21.63
C ALA A 59 -9.34 10.80 20.98
N VAL A 60 -8.02 10.61 20.78
CA VAL A 60 -7.12 11.61 20.20
C VAL A 60 -6.42 11.04 18.96
N CYS A 61 -6.43 11.86 17.91
CA CYS A 61 -5.60 11.69 16.73
C CYS A 61 -4.62 12.87 16.67
N GLY A 62 -3.32 12.59 16.60
CA GLY A 62 -2.28 13.61 16.55
C GLY A 62 -1.19 13.25 15.54
N ARG A 63 -0.22 14.15 15.41
CA ARG A 63 0.96 13.92 14.57
C ARG A 63 2.18 14.70 15.08
N GLY A 64 3.35 14.10 14.91
CA GLY A 64 4.64 14.81 14.87
C GLY A 64 5.12 14.92 13.43
N ILE A 65 5.68 16.07 13.04
CA ILE A 65 6.33 16.27 11.75
C ILE A 65 7.65 17.02 11.96
N TYR A 66 8.73 16.45 11.42
CA TYR A 66 10.02 17.10 11.34
C TYR A 66 10.54 17.01 9.92
N SER A 67 10.79 18.15 9.29
CA SER A 67 11.36 18.23 7.94
C SER A 67 12.82 18.64 8.04
N TYR A 68 13.72 17.97 7.33
CA TYR A 68 15.15 18.28 7.30
C TYR A 68 15.62 18.48 5.86
N PRO A 69 16.68 19.29 5.63
CA PRO A 69 17.34 19.32 4.33
C PRO A 69 17.91 17.95 3.98
N VAL A 70 18.04 17.65 2.68
CA VAL A 70 18.59 16.37 2.22
C VAL A 70 20.02 16.10 2.68
N ASP A 71 20.80 17.14 2.99
CA ASP A 71 22.17 16.99 3.52
C ASP A 71 22.18 16.30 4.89
N ALA A 72 21.10 16.43 5.67
CA ALA A 72 20.92 15.73 6.94
C ALA A 72 20.32 14.31 6.78
N ALA A 73 20.00 13.87 5.55
CA ALA A 73 19.26 12.63 5.31
C ALA A 73 19.94 11.41 5.91
N ASP A 74 21.27 11.32 5.85
CA ASP A 74 21.99 10.16 6.37
C ASP A 74 21.90 10.08 7.90
N GLU A 75 22.04 11.21 8.58
CA GLU A 75 21.96 11.31 10.03
C GLU A 75 20.55 11.02 10.53
N VAL A 76 19.54 11.64 9.91
CA VAL A 76 18.12 11.38 10.21
C VAL A 76 17.77 9.92 9.94
N PHE A 77 18.28 9.33 8.85
CA PHE A 77 18.03 7.94 8.52
C PHE A 77 18.64 6.98 9.55
N ARG A 78 19.91 7.15 9.91
CA ARG A 78 20.55 6.36 10.97
C ARG A 78 19.79 6.47 12.29
N TRP A 79 19.47 7.69 12.69
CA TRP A 79 18.74 7.96 13.91
C TRP A 79 17.34 7.31 13.91
N THR A 80 16.57 7.43 12.84
CA THR A 80 15.24 6.80 12.74
C THR A 80 15.30 5.29 12.89
N ARG A 81 16.35 4.65 12.39
CA ARG A 81 16.58 3.20 12.56
C ARG A 81 16.98 2.84 13.99
N GLU A 82 17.77 3.69 14.65
CA GLU A 82 18.17 3.49 16.04
C GLU A 82 17.00 3.67 17.02
N ILE A 83 16.11 4.63 16.76
CA ILE A 83 14.93 4.85 17.61
C ILE A 83 13.79 3.89 17.28
N SER A 84 13.77 3.28 16.09
CA SER A 84 12.66 2.44 15.61
C SER A 84 12.14 1.42 16.64
N PRO A 85 12.99 0.67 17.37
CA PRO A 85 12.54 -0.30 18.38
C PRO A 85 11.98 0.34 19.66
N ARG A 86 12.25 1.63 19.90
CA ARG A 86 11.87 2.40 21.09
C ARG A 86 10.65 3.29 20.85
N VAL A 87 10.23 3.46 19.60
CA VAL A 87 9.03 4.23 19.27
C VAL A 87 7.81 3.56 19.89
N ASP A 88 6.99 4.35 20.57
CA ASP A 88 5.76 3.88 21.20
C ASP A 88 4.85 3.22 20.15
N ALA A 89 4.24 2.08 20.49
CA ALA A 89 3.40 1.35 19.56
C ALA A 89 2.22 2.18 19.02
N ARG A 90 1.78 3.24 19.71
CA ARG A 90 0.73 4.16 19.25
C ARG A 90 1.14 5.04 18.07
N VAL A 91 2.44 5.17 17.82
CA VAL A 91 3.03 5.99 16.78
C VAL A 91 3.37 5.12 15.58
N GLU A 92 2.95 5.55 14.39
CA GLU A 92 3.43 4.97 13.13
C GLU A 92 4.53 5.87 12.58
N LEU A 93 5.79 5.48 12.76
CA LEU A 93 6.94 6.25 12.29
C LEU A 93 7.17 6.03 10.79
N GLN A 94 7.15 7.13 10.04
CA GLN A 94 7.37 7.18 8.61
C GLN A 94 8.53 8.12 8.27
N LEU A 95 9.34 7.71 7.30
CA LEU A 95 10.34 8.57 6.69
C LEU A 95 9.97 8.78 5.23
N ILE A 96 9.86 10.03 4.80
CA ILE A 96 9.42 10.39 3.46
C ILE A 96 10.48 11.29 2.85
N ALA A 97 11.10 10.84 1.77
CA ALA A 97 11.97 11.72 1.00
C ALA A 97 11.22 12.29 -0.20
N LYS A 98 11.29 13.61 -0.35
CA LYS A 98 10.57 14.35 -1.39
C LYS A 98 11.54 15.24 -2.16
N ARG A 99 11.27 15.41 -3.46
CA ARG A 99 11.93 16.42 -4.30
C ARG A 99 11.36 17.82 -4.00
N PRO A 100 12.08 18.90 -4.39
CA PRO A 100 11.66 20.28 -4.11
C PRO A 100 10.19 20.54 -4.47
N ALA A 101 9.49 21.27 -3.62
CA ALA A 101 8.09 21.66 -3.80
C ALA A 101 7.96 23.18 -3.59
N PRO A 102 6.87 23.83 -4.05
CA PRO A 102 6.66 25.26 -3.78
C PRO A 102 6.70 25.55 -2.28
N GLY A 103 7.64 26.40 -1.84
CA GLY A 103 7.90 26.69 -0.41
C GLY A 103 9.11 25.97 0.18
N HIS A 104 9.59 24.89 -0.45
CA HIS A 104 10.78 24.13 -0.04
C HIS A 104 11.75 24.00 -1.23
N PRO A 105 12.79 24.87 -1.32
CA PRO A 105 13.60 25.01 -2.53
C PRO A 105 14.52 23.81 -2.82
N GLY A 106 14.74 22.90 -1.86
CA GLY A 106 15.61 21.73 -1.99
C GLY A 106 14.87 20.40 -1.74
N PRO A 107 15.45 19.25 -2.14
CA PRO A 107 14.99 17.96 -1.67
C PRO A 107 15.04 17.92 -0.14
N SER A 108 14.11 17.20 0.45
CA SER A 108 13.98 17.11 1.91
C SER A 108 13.67 15.69 2.35
N ILE A 109 13.98 15.43 3.61
CA ILE A 109 13.57 14.22 4.31
C ILE A 109 12.61 14.61 5.43
N VAL A 110 11.46 13.95 5.48
CA VAL A 110 10.38 14.25 6.41
C VAL A 110 10.17 13.05 7.31
N VAL A 111 10.27 13.26 8.61
CA VAL A 111 9.86 12.31 9.64
C VAL A 111 8.41 12.64 9.98
N ALA A 112 7.50 11.77 9.55
CA ALA A 112 6.07 11.89 9.84
C ALA A 112 5.67 10.79 10.83
N ALA A 113 4.94 11.18 11.87
CA ALA A 113 4.60 10.29 12.97
C ALA A 113 3.17 10.54 13.43
N PRO A 114 2.15 10.03 12.71
CA PRO A 114 0.79 9.93 13.24
C PRO A 114 0.78 9.14 14.56
N VAL A 115 -0.06 9.59 15.49
CA VAL A 115 -0.27 8.95 16.79
C VAL A 115 -1.76 8.84 17.11
N PHE A 116 -2.15 7.70 17.66
CA PHE A 116 -3.49 7.46 18.21
C PHE A 116 -3.39 7.17 19.70
N ALA A 117 -4.03 7.99 20.53
CA ALA A 117 -3.93 7.92 21.98
C ALA A 117 -5.28 8.21 22.65
N ASP A 118 -5.35 7.96 23.95
CA ASP A 118 -6.56 8.22 24.75
C ASP A 118 -6.57 9.65 25.32
N SER A 119 -5.44 10.35 25.29
CA SER A 119 -5.33 11.77 25.66
C SER A 119 -4.24 12.50 24.86
N GLU A 120 -4.29 13.85 24.84
CA GLU A 120 -3.26 14.66 24.19
C GLU A 120 -1.90 14.54 24.89
N ALA A 121 -1.89 14.47 26.22
CA ALA A 121 -0.67 14.31 27.01
C ALA A 121 0.06 13.01 26.65
N GLU A 122 -0.69 11.92 26.51
CA GLU A 122 -0.16 10.64 26.03
C GLU A 122 0.37 10.71 24.61
N ALA A 123 -0.33 11.40 23.70
CA ALA A 123 0.12 11.59 22.33
C ALA A 123 1.44 12.36 22.26
N GLN A 124 1.55 13.44 23.05
CA GLN A 124 2.77 14.25 23.14
C GLN A 124 3.94 13.45 23.73
N ALA A 125 3.70 12.69 24.81
CA ALA A 125 4.71 11.83 25.42
C ALA A 125 5.22 10.76 24.44
N ALA A 126 4.32 10.12 23.69
CA ALA A 126 4.67 9.11 22.69
C ALA A 126 5.51 9.69 21.54
N LEU A 127 5.30 10.96 21.17
CA LEU A 127 6.04 11.66 20.12
C LEU A 127 7.33 12.33 20.59
N ALA A 128 7.55 12.45 21.91
CA ALA A 128 8.68 13.17 22.48
C ALA A 128 10.03 12.65 21.99
N ILE A 129 10.14 11.34 21.72
CA ILE A 129 11.36 10.71 21.20
C ILE A 129 11.84 11.34 19.89
N LEU A 130 10.95 11.93 19.08
CA LEU A 130 11.31 12.56 17.81
C LEU A 130 12.18 13.79 18.00
N GLY A 131 12.07 14.47 19.16
CA GLY A 131 12.91 15.60 19.51
C GLY A 131 14.35 15.22 19.85
N SER A 132 14.69 13.93 19.90
CA SER A 132 16.06 13.44 20.16
C SER A 132 16.94 13.35 18.92
N CYS A 133 16.44 13.77 17.75
CA CYS A 133 17.19 13.70 16.50
C CYS A 133 18.50 14.50 16.62
N PRO A 134 19.69 13.91 16.36
CA PRO A 134 20.95 14.63 16.39
C PRO A 134 20.98 15.83 15.43
N ALA A 135 20.27 15.74 14.31
CA ALA A 135 20.14 16.81 13.32
C ALA A 135 19.03 17.84 13.65
N ILE A 136 18.48 17.86 14.87
CA ILE A 136 17.29 18.67 15.22
C ILE A 136 17.45 20.16 14.91
N ASP A 137 18.66 20.70 15.08
CA ASP A 137 18.96 22.12 14.83
C ASP A 137 18.98 22.47 13.33
N GLN A 138 19.04 21.46 12.46
CA GLN A 138 18.93 21.61 11.01
C GLN A 138 17.49 21.49 10.50
N ALA A 139 16.51 21.24 11.37
CA ALA A 139 15.12 21.06 10.97
C ALA A 139 14.56 22.34 10.31
N ILE A 140 13.99 22.19 9.12
CA ILE A 140 13.24 23.23 8.40
C ILE A 140 11.90 23.46 9.09
N ASP A 141 11.19 22.36 9.38
CA ASP A 141 9.92 22.37 10.09
C ASP A 141 10.07 21.52 11.35
N ARG A 142 9.62 22.06 12.48
CA ARG A 142 9.58 21.37 13.77
C ARG A 142 8.19 21.47 14.36
N ILE A 143 7.42 20.41 14.18
CA ILE A 143 6.07 20.25 14.74
C ILE A 143 6.11 19.05 15.69
N PRO A 144 6.48 19.23 16.97
CA PRO A 144 6.57 18.13 17.92
C PRO A 144 5.22 17.44 18.14
N TYR A 145 4.14 18.22 18.11
CA TYR A 145 2.78 17.74 18.18
C TYR A 145 1.83 18.73 17.50
N ALA A 146 0.89 18.19 16.73
CA ALA A 146 -0.31 18.89 16.32
C ALA A 146 -1.51 17.92 16.38
N PRO A 147 -2.67 18.37 16.87
CA PRO A 147 -3.91 17.60 16.72
C PRO A 147 -4.27 17.49 15.22
N THR A 148 -4.93 16.40 14.85
CA THR A 148 -5.38 16.16 13.48
C THR A 148 -6.59 15.25 13.49
N SER A 149 -7.29 15.14 12.36
CA SER A 149 -8.29 14.10 12.13
C SER A 149 -7.79 13.07 11.10
N LEU A 150 -8.43 11.89 11.08
CA LEU A 150 -8.21 10.91 10.00
C LEU A 150 -8.53 11.51 8.62
N ALA A 151 -9.58 12.34 8.52
CA ALA A 151 -9.99 12.96 7.27
C ALA A 151 -8.92 13.92 6.72
N GLU A 152 -8.38 14.79 7.57
CA GLU A 152 -7.29 15.71 7.20
C GLU A 152 -6.02 14.94 6.82
N TRP A 153 -5.75 13.82 7.52
CA TRP A 153 -4.66 12.93 7.17
C TRP A 153 -4.81 12.26 5.82
N TYR A 154 -5.98 11.69 5.53
CA TYR A 154 -6.25 11.16 4.21
C TYR A 154 -6.18 12.23 3.12
N ALA A 155 -6.67 13.44 3.38
CA ALA A 155 -6.58 14.55 2.43
C ALA A 155 -5.12 14.94 2.15
N THR A 156 -4.29 15.04 3.19
CA THR A 156 -2.87 15.39 3.06
C THR A 156 -2.10 14.31 2.32
N ALA A 157 -2.26 13.04 2.71
CA ALA A 157 -1.60 11.93 2.02
C ALA A 157 -2.06 11.81 0.56
N SER A 158 -3.36 12.00 0.28
CA SER A 158 -3.89 11.94 -1.08
C SER A 158 -3.36 13.04 -2.00
N ALA A 159 -2.88 14.16 -1.46
CA ALA A 159 -2.26 15.22 -2.24
C ALA A 159 -0.95 14.75 -2.91
N ASP A 160 -0.25 13.77 -2.31
CA ASP A 160 0.92 13.13 -2.92
C ASP A 160 0.54 12.16 -4.06
N TYR A 161 -0.75 11.82 -4.20
CA TYR A 161 -1.27 10.88 -5.21
C TYR A 161 -2.40 11.51 -6.05
N PRO A 162 -2.12 12.56 -6.84
CA PRO A 162 -3.12 13.25 -7.63
C PRO A 162 -3.87 12.33 -8.60
N ARG A 163 -5.19 12.50 -8.70
CA ARG A 163 -6.01 11.75 -9.66
C ARG A 163 -5.57 11.96 -11.12
N GLY A 164 -5.88 11.01 -11.99
CA GLY A 164 -5.57 11.10 -13.42
C GLY A 164 -4.11 10.84 -13.80
N HIS A 165 -3.30 10.41 -12.84
CA HIS A 165 -1.90 10.04 -13.01
C HIS A 165 -1.76 8.51 -13.02
N ARG A 166 -0.73 8.01 -13.71
CA ARG A 166 -0.32 6.60 -13.65
C ARG A 166 0.81 6.48 -12.64
N TYR A 167 0.93 5.39 -11.92
CA TYR A 167 1.99 5.23 -10.93
C TYR A 167 2.79 3.97 -11.24
N ALA A 168 4.10 4.06 -11.10
CA ALA A 168 4.97 2.90 -10.99
C ALA A 168 5.45 2.84 -9.54
N VAL A 169 5.42 1.67 -8.92
CA VAL A 169 5.87 1.48 -7.54
C VAL A 169 6.81 0.31 -7.50
N ASP A 170 8.00 0.53 -6.94
CA ASP A 170 8.89 -0.52 -6.52
C ASP A 170 8.89 -0.58 -5.00
N ASN A 171 8.83 -1.79 -4.44
CA ASN A 171 8.80 -1.95 -2.98
C ASN A 171 9.63 -3.16 -2.53
N MET A 172 10.19 -3.06 -1.33
CA MET A 172 10.89 -4.16 -0.70
C MET A 172 10.67 -4.20 0.81
N TRP A 173 10.85 -5.38 1.37
CA TRP A 173 11.02 -5.59 2.81
C TRP A 173 12.50 -5.81 3.10
N THR A 174 13.00 -5.25 4.19
CA THR A 174 14.42 -5.41 4.56
C THR A 174 14.67 -5.25 6.06
N SER A 175 15.62 -6.03 6.56
CA SER A 175 16.28 -5.93 7.87
C SER A 175 17.70 -5.35 7.78
N ALA A 176 18.11 -4.92 6.57
CA ALA A 176 19.45 -4.39 6.36
C ALA A 176 19.72 -3.14 7.23
N SER A 177 20.96 -3.03 7.69
CA SER A 177 21.45 -1.94 8.52
C SER A 177 21.40 -0.58 7.82
N ALA A 178 21.59 0.51 8.59
CA ALA A 178 21.66 1.88 8.09
C ALA A 178 22.63 1.99 6.94
N GLU A 179 23.86 1.55 7.20
CA GLU A 179 24.98 1.67 6.29
C GLU A 179 24.77 0.88 5.01
N GLU A 180 24.08 -0.26 5.05
CA GLU A 180 23.81 -1.06 3.85
C GLU A 180 22.82 -0.39 2.89
N LEU A 181 21.80 0.32 3.41
CA LEU A 181 20.79 0.96 2.55
C LEU A 181 21.17 2.40 2.16
N LEU A 182 22.01 3.08 2.93
CA LEU A 182 22.37 4.49 2.68
C LEU A 182 22.87 4.75 1.24
N PRO A 183 23.77 3.95 0.65
CA PRO A 183 24.18 4.14 -0.74
C PRO A 183 23.02 4.07 -1.73
N GLY A 184 22.06 3.17 -1.49
CA GLY A 184 20.84 3.04 -2.30
C GLY A 184 19.90 4.21 -2.10
N LEU A 185 19.70 4.64 -0.85
CA LEU A 185 18.90 5.82 -0.49
C LEU A 185 19.42 7.08 -1.19
N ARG A 186 20.73 7.35 -1.11
CA ARG A 186 21.35 8.49 -1.81
C ARG A 186 21.12 8.44 -3.31
N ARG A 187 21.34 7.28 -3.93
CA ARG A 187 21.05 7.08 -5.36
C ARG A 187 19.59 7.40 -5.70
N ILE A 188 18.65 6.94 -4.88
CA ILE A 188 17.23 7.24 -5.06
C ILE A 188 17.00 8.75 -4.94
N LEU A 189 17.49 9.41 -3.90
CA LEU A 189 17.35 10.86 -3.70
C LEU A 189 17.87 11.67 -4.90
N ASP A 190 19.04 11.28 -5.42
CA ASP A 190 19.69 11.93 -6.56
C ASP A 190 18.91 11.75 -7.87
N THR A 191 18.45 10.52 -8.11
CA THR A 191 17.89 10.10 -9.41
C THR A 191 16.37 10.11 -9.48
N MET A 192 15.67 10.25 -8.35
CA MET A 192 14.22 10.25 -8.30
C MET A 192 13.63 11.32 -9.22
N PRO A 193 12.57 10.99 -9.98
CA PRO A 193 11.91 11.95 -10.86
C PRO A 193 11.38 13.18 -10.10
N PRO A 194 11.06 14.29 -10.80
CA PRO A 194 10.41 15.44 -10.19
C PRO A 194 9.07 15.10 -9.50
N PRO A 195 8.54 15.99 -8.66
CA PRO A 195 7.27 15.80 -7.97
C PRO A 195 6.14 15.35 -8.92
N PRO A 196 5.23 14.47 -8.47
CA PRO A 196 4.99 14.05 -7.08
C PRO A 196 5.75 12.77 -6.65
N SER A 197 6.82 12.38 -7.35
CA SER A 197 7.64 11.24 -6.92
C SER A 197 8.23 11.44 -5.52
N HIS A 198 8.19 10.38 -4.73
CA HIS A 198 8.70 10.33 -3.36
C HIS A 198 9.12 8.90 -2.99
N LEU A 199 10.05 8.81 -2.04
CA LEU A 199 10.39 7.58 -1.35
C LEU A 199 9.66 7.57 -0.03
N LEU A 200 9.03 6.46 0.30
CA LEU A 200 8.32 6.25 1.55
C LEU A 200 8.90 5.04 2.26
N MET A 201 9.22 5.23 3.53
CA MET A 201 9.70 4.18 4.41
C MET A 201 8.82 4.09 5.63
N TYR A 202 8.32 2.89 5.90
CA TYR A 202 7.57 2.62 7.12
C TYR A 202 8.41 1.81 8.08
N ASN A 203 8.46 2.26 9.34
CA ASN A 203 8.88 1.42 10.44
C ASN A 203 7.67 0.64 10.96
N TRP A 204 7.58 -0.65 10.65
CA TRP A 204 6.46 -1.48 11.12
C TRP A 204 6.68 -2.02 12.54
N GLY A 205 7.85 -1.75 13.13
CA GLY A 205 8.24 -2.23 14.44
C GLY A 205 8.34 -3.76 14.51
N ARG A 206 9.12 -4.28 15.45
CA ARG A 206 9.14 -5.72 15.73
C ARG A 206 7.90 -6.09 16.52
N ARG A 207 6.77 -6.33 15.84
CA ARG A 207 5.68 -7.12 16.46
C ARG A 207 6.09 -8.59 16.48
N ALA A 208 5.76 -9.29 17.57
CA ALA A 208 6.06 -10.71 17.74
C ALA A 208 5.71 -11.49 16.46
N ALA A 209 6.54 -12.48 16.12
CA ALA A 209 6.45 -13.26 14.89
C ALA A 209 4.99 -13.60 14.56
N ARG A 210 4.48 -13.06 13.45
CA ARG A 210 3.11 -13.25 12.92
C ARG A 210 2.90 -14.68 12.36
N ARG A 211 3.26 -15.68 13.17
CA ARG A 211 3.22 -17.10 12.80
C ARG A 211 1.77 -17.48 12.49
N GLY A 212 1.52 -17.96 11.26
CA GLY A 212 0.21 -18.47 10.86
C GLY A 212 -0.63 -17.54 9.97
N LEU A 213 -0.04 -16.52 9.34
CA LEU A 213 -0.66 -15.77 8.23
C LEU A 213 0.10 -16.04 6.92
N PHE A 214 -0.59 -15.97 5.76
CA PHE A 214 0.09 -15.97 4.45
C PHE A 214 1.06 -14.78 4.34
N TYR A 215 0.72 -13.69 5.02
CA TYR A 215 1.52 -12.49 5.20
C TYR A 215 2.76 -12.70 6.11
N GLY A 216 3.47 -13.82 5.95
CA GLY A 216 4.58 -14.24 6.81
C GLY A 216 5.99 -13.94 6.27
N LEU A 217 6.12 -13.22 5.17
CA LEU A 217 7.40 -12.81 4.55
C LEU A 217 7.66 -11.31 4.69
N GLU A 218 7.18 -10.70 5.76
CA GLU A 218 7.51 -9.33 6.10
C GLU A 218 8.85 -9.26 6.82
N ASP A 219 9.49 -8.11 6.71
CA ASP A 219 10.71 -7.76 7.42
C ASP A 219 10.49 -6.45 8.19
N GLU A 220 11.48 -5.96 8.92
CA GLU A 220 11.32 -4.83 9.85
C GLU A 220 10.88 -3.51 9.18
N ILE A 221 11.32 -3.28 7.94
CA ILE A 221 11.09 -2.04 7.20
C ILE A 221 10.46 -2.34 5.84
N ASN A 222 9.39 -1.60 5.51
CA ASN A 222 8.87 -1.54 4.16
C ASN A 222 9.35 -0.27 3.45
N LEU A 223 10.11 -0.46 2.38
CA LEU A 223 10.55 0.58 1.45
C LEU A 223 9.62 0.62 0.25
N ARG A 224 9.17 1.81 -0.15
CA ARG A 224 8.40 2.04 -1.38
C ARG A 224 8.91 3.26 -2.13
N ASP A 225 9.32 3.06 -3.37
CA ASP A 225 9.67 4.14 -4.29
C ASP A 225 8.54 4.32 -5.31
N LEU A 226 8.02 5.55 -5.43
CA LEU A 226 6.98 5.91 -6.38
C LEU A 226 7.59 6.57 -7.62
N GLY A 227 7.77 5.75 -8.66
CA GLY A 227 8.19 6.16 -10.00
C GLY A 227 7.15 7.01 -10.74
N ARG A 228 7.69 7.94 -11.55
CA ARG A 228 7.02 9.05 -12.25
C ARG A 228 5.59 8.76 -12.74
N PRO A 229 4.65 9.69 -12.48
CA PRO A 229 3.41 9.70 -13.21
C PRO A 229 3.53 10.28 -14.61
N ARG A 230 3.27 9.44 -15.62
CA ARG A 230 3.07 9.90 -17.00
C ARG A 230 1.59 10.27 -17.20
N ARG A 231 1.32 11.53 -17.58
CA ARG A 231 0.02 11.91 -18.14
C ARG A 231 -0.23 11.09 -19.40
N ARG A 232 -1.42 10.49 -19.48
CA ARG A 232 -2.05 9.85 -20.65
C ARG A 232 -1.09 9.47 -21.80
N TRP A 233 -0.76 8.18 -21.91
CA TRP A 233 -0.53 7.64 -23.24
C TRP A 233 -1.87 7.61 -23.95
N ALA A 234 -1.99 8.33 -25.07
CA ALA A 234 -2.95 7.92 -26.08
C ALA A 234 -2.57 6.48 -26.44
N LEU A 235 -3.43 5.52 -26.13
CA LEU A 235 -3.35 4.21 -26.77
C LEU A 235 -3.28 4.48 -28.27
N PRO A 236 -2.34 3.89 -29.03
CA PRO A 236 -2.49 3.85 -30.47
C PRO A 236 -3.88 3.28 -30.72
N ARG A 237 -4.73 4.01 -31.44
CA ARG A 237 -5.99 3.44 -31.92
C ARG A 237 -5.59 2.23 -32.76
N LEU A 238 -5.75 1.03 -32.21
CA LEU A 238 -5.72 -0.19 -32.99
C LEU A 238 -6.95 -0.11 -33.89
N GLY A 239 -6.73 0.27 -35.16
CA GLY A 239 -7.76 0.40 -36.17
C GLY A 239 -7.93 1.83 -36.71
N GLY A 240 -6.89 2.35 -37.37
CA GLY A 240 -7.04 3.40 -38.37
C GLY A 240 -6.69 2.80 -39.73
N ASN A 241 -7.71 2.59 -40.58
CA ASN A 241 -7.55 2.18 -41.97
C ASN A 241 -6.73 3.27 -42.73
N PRO A 242 -5.73 2.95 -43.56
CA PRO A 242 -4.88 3.97 -44.21
C PRO A 242 -5.56 4.71 -45.36
N ASP A 243 -6.77 4.31 -45.76
CA ASP A 243 -7.44 4.92 -46.91
C ASP A 243 -8.34 6.08 -46.46
N GLY A 244 -7.79 7.28 -46.59
CA GLY A 244 -8.52 8.53 -46.43
C GLY A 244 -9.73 8.60 -47.36
N ARG A 245 -10.92 8.48 -46.77
CA ARG A 245 -12.16 9.05 -47.30
C ARG A 245 -12.97 9.60 -46.13
N ASP A 246 -12.91 10.91 -45.99
CA ASP A 246 -13.80 11.68 -45.13
C ASP A 246 -15.25 11.47 -45.58
N GLY A 247 -16.06 10.91 -44.68
CA GLY A 247 -17.50 10.79 -44.81
C GLY A 247 -18.14 11.29 -43.52
N ALA A 248 -18.39 12.59 -43.46
CA ALA A 248 -19.15 13.20 -42.38
C ALA A 248 -20.60 12.69 -42.37
N SER A 249 -21.03 12.08 -41.27
CA SER A 249 -22.43 12.12 -40.85
C SER A 249 -22.51 12.04 -39.33
N GLY A 250 -22.81 13.18 -38.71
CA GLY A 250 -23.09 13.25 -37.30
C GLY A 250 -24.49 12.69 -37.01
N GLN A 251 -24.56 11.76 -36.07
CA GLN A 251 -25.77 11.55 -35.28
C GLN A 251 -25.40 11.47 -33.79
N ARG A 252 -25.84 12.50 -33.07
CA ARG A 252 -25.84 12.54 -31.60
C ARG A 252 -26.91 11.57 -31.11
N HIS A 253 -26.54 10.55 -30.34
CA HIS A 253 -27.52 9.75 -29.59
C HIS A 253 -27.73 10.36 -28.20
N GLN A 254 -28.96 10.81 -27.96
CA GLN A 254 -29.48 11.18 -26.65
C GLN A 254 -29.62 9.93 -25.74
N PRO A 255 -29.56 10.08 -24.41
CA PRO A 255 -29.74 8.97 -23.49
C PRO A 255 -31.23 8.62 -23.33
N VAL A 256 -31.57 7.34 -23.57
CA VAL A 256 -32.91 6.79 -23.38
C VAL A 256 -33.13 6.49 -21.88
N ARG A 257 -34.17 7.11 -21.30
CA ARG A 257 -34.72 6.76 -19.98
C ARG A 257 -35.28 5.33 -20.01
N ARG A 258 -34.98 4.51 -19.00
CA ARG A 258 -35.65 3.22 -18.77
C ARG A 258 -36.77 3.40 -17.76
N GLU A 259 -37.97 2.94 -18.10
CA GLU A 259 -39.04 2.64 -17.15
C GLU A 259 -39.01 1.15 -16.73
N PRO A 260 -39.53 0.81 -15.54
CA PRO A 260 -39.34 -0.51 -14.94
C PRO A 260 -40.50 -1.46 -15.28
N GLY A 261 -40.19 -2.66 -15.78
CA GLY A 261 -41.16 -3.76 -15.86
C GLY A 261 -41.10 -4.57 -17.15
N SER A 262 -40.11 -5.45 -17.29
CA SER A 262 -40.19 -6.60 -18.22
C SER A 262 -39.07 -7.59 -17.93
N ALA A 263 -39.45 -8.84 -17.63
CA ALA A 263 -38.56 -9.95 -17.32
C ALA A 263 -37.69 -10.36 -18.54
N PRO A 264 -36.44 -10.82 -18.35
CA PRO A 264 -35.58 -11.19 -19.47
C PRO A 264 -35.84 -12.65 -19.93
N GLY A 265 -36.11 -12.81 -21.24
CA GLY A 265 -36.12 -14.12 -21.92
C GLY A 265 -34.71 -14.68 -22.17
N PRO A 266 -34.59 -15.98 -22.56
CA PRO A 266 -33.33 -16.71 -22.50
C PRO A 266 -32.32 -16.30 -23.58
N VAL A 267 -31.06 -16.13 -23.17
CA VAL A 267 -29.92 -15.80 -24.04
C VAL A 267 -29.39 -17.07 -24.72
N ARG A 268 -29.41 -17.11 -26.05
CA ARG A 268 -28.78 -18.18 -26.85
C ARG A 268 -27.26 -17.99 -26.93
N HIS A 269 -26.49 -18.98 -26.50
CA HIS A 269 -25.04 -19.04 -26.68
C HIS A 269 -24.66 -19.27 -28.14
N ARG A 270 -23.83 -18.37 -28.71
CA ARG A 270 -23.11 -18.61 -29.97
C ARG A 270 -21.65 -18.95 -29.66
N ARG A 271 -21.28 -20.23 -29.76
CA ARG A 271 -19.88 -20.68 -29.76
C ARG A 271 -19.20 -20.21 -31.05
N LYS A 272 -18.03 -19.57 -30.96
CA LYS A 272 -17.08 -19.45 -32.06
C LYS A 272 -15.90 -20.37 -31.78
N HIS A 273 -15.74 -21.39 -32.61
CA HIS A 273 -14.53 -22.22 -32.67
C HIS A 273 -13.46 -21.47 -33.50
N GLY A 274 -12.24 -21.39 -32.98
CA GLY A 274 -11.02 -21.02 -33.70
C GLY A 274 -9.94 -22.07 -33.44
N PRO A 275 -9.01 -22.31 -34.39
CA PRO A 275 -8.17 -23.50 -34.39
C PRO A 275 -7.06 -23.45 -33.31
N ALA A 276 -6.70 -24.65 -32.85
CA ALA A 276 -5.68 -24.91 -31.84
C ALA A 276 -4.27 -24.60 -32.34
N ALA A 277 -3.50 -23.84 -31.56
CA ALA A 277 -2.05 -23.75 -31.69
C ALA A 277 -1.40 -24.65 -30.64
N ALA A 278 -0.73 -25.70 -31.13
CA ALA A 278 0.11 -26.58 -30.35
C ALA A 278 1.44 -25.89 -30.00
N GLY A 279 1.93 -26.13 -28.78
CA GLY A 279 3.31 -25.82 -28.39
C GLY A 279 3.47 -24.91 -27.18
N ALA A 280 3.15 -25.40 -25.98
CA ALA A 280 3.69 -24.84 -24.75
C ALA A 280 4.04 -25.97 -23.78
N ARG A 281 5.35 -26.20 -23.58
CA ARG A 281 5.89 -27.13 -22.58
C ARG A 281 5.37 -26.72 -21.20
N ARG A 282 4.76 -27.66 -20.48
CA ARG A 282 4.34 -27.50 -19.09
C ARG A 282 5.57 -27.36 -18.19
N LEU A 283 5.86 -26.16 -17.72
CA LEU A 283 6.75 -25.95 -16.57
C LEU A 283 5.87 -26.06 -15.31
N ARG A 284 6.04 -27.15 -14.55
CA ARG A 284 5.45 -27.29 -13.22
C ARG A 284 6.36 -26.59 -12.20
N PRO A 285 5.86 -25.66 -11.38
CA PRO A 285 6.60 -25.22 -10.21
C PRO A 285 6.56 -26.32 -9.14
N ARG A 286 7.71 -26.88 -8.77
CA ARG A 286 7.90 -27.74 -7.60
C ARG A 286 8.21 -26.86 -6.40
N TRP A 287 7.24 -26.64 -5.50
CA TRP A 287 7.51 -26.13 -4.16
C TRP A 287 7.42 -27.30 -3.16
N PRO A 288 8.41 -27.52 -2.30
CA PRO A 288 8.29 -28.48 -1.21
C PRO A 288 7.40 -27.89 -0.10
N LEU A 289 6.30 -28.57 0.22
CA LEU A 289 5.54 -28.33 1.44
C LEU A 289 6.39 -28.77 2.66
N PRO A 290 6.50 -27.97 3.73
CA PRO A 290 7.15 -28.43 4.96
C PRO A 290 6.28 -29.52 5.65
N PRO A 291 6.89 -30.51 6.33
CA PRO A 291 6.15 -31.59 6.94
C PRO A 291 5.34 -31.12 8.15
N LEU A 292 4.06 -31.51 8.19
CA LEU A 292 3.22 -31.45 9.38
C LEU A 292 3.80 -32.41 10.44
N ALA A 293 4.39 -31.86 11.49
CA ALA A 293 4.79 -32.64 12.65
C ALA A 293 3.54 -32.96 13.49
N GLY A 294 3.04 -34.18 13.35
CA GLY A 294 2.21 -34.85 14.34
C GLY A 294 3.04 -35.86 15.12
N LYS A 295 2.88 -35.86 16.45
CA LYS A 295 3.10 -36.92 17.47
C LYS A 295 2.77 -36.21 18.79
N LEU A 296 1.64 -36.40 19.48
CA LEU A 296 1.12 -37.61 20.12
C LEU A 296 2.22 -38.53 20.66
N GLY A 297 2.36 -38.45 21.98
CA GLY A 297 3.31 -39.12 22.87
C GLY A 297 3.25 -38.40 24.20
#